data_AF-A0A2V7RW79-F1
#
_entry.id   AF-A0A2V7RW79-F1
#
_cell.length_a   1.000
_cell.length_b   1.000
_cell.length_c   1.000
_cell.angle_alpha   90.00
_cell.angle_beta   90.00
_cell.angle_gamma   90.00
#
_symmetry.space_group_name_H-M   'P 1'
#
loop_
_entity.id
_entity.type
_entity.pdbx_description
1 polymer ?
#
loop_
_entity_poly.entity_id
_entity_poly.type
_entity_poly.pdbx_seq_one_letter_code
_entity_poly.pdbx_strand_id
1 'polypeptide(L)' 'AGFMKVLVETPGDRILGFTMIGPDAGEVMAAVQTAMLGGLAYTVFRDAILTHPTMAEGLNALFAAVPPAPS' A
#
# COMPACT_ATOMS: atom_id res chain seq x y z
N ALA A 1 9.31 -4.18 -16.50
CA ALA A 1 9.93 -3.72 -15.25
C ALA A 1 9.05 -2.62 -14.66
N GLY A 2 8.90 -2.59 -13.33
CA GLY A 2 7.99 -1.69 -12.62
C GLY A 2 8.31 -1.66 -11.13
N PHE A 3 7.63 -0.80 -10.37
CA PHE A 3 7.78 -0.72 -8.92
C PHE A 3 6.53 -0.13 -8.26
N MET A 4 6.40 -0.36 -6.95
CA MET A 4 5.47 0.34 -6.07
C MET A 4 6.26 1.10 -5.02
N LYS A 5 5.76 2.25 -4.59
CA LYS A 5 6.34 3.08 -3.53
C LYS A 5 5.22 3.69 -2.72
N VAL A 6 5.43 3.74 -1.40
CA VAL A 6 4.48 4.34 -0.46
C VAL A 6 5.20 5.30 0.48
N LEU A 7 4.48 6.35 0.89
CA LEU A 7 4.84 7.24 1.98
C LEU A 7 3.82 6.99 3.11
N VAL A 8 4.34 6.66 4.30
CA VAL A 8 3.54 6.38 5.49
C VAL A 8 3.82 7.45 6.53
N GLU A 9 2.79 7.85 7.27
CA GLU A 9 2.90 8.77 8.41
C GLU A 9 3.81 8.19 9.50
N THR A 10 4.39 9.04 10.35
CA THR A 10 5.12 8.62 11.55
C THR A 10 4.97 9.72 12.60
N PRO A 11 4.55 9.43 13.84
CA PRO A 11 4.37 8.09 14.45
C PRO A 11 3.05 7.37 14.10
N GLY A 12 2.23 7.89 13.18
CA GLY A 12 0.99 7.23 12.74
C GLY A 12 1.21 6.09 11.73
N ASP A 13 0.10 5.54 11.21
CA ASP A 13 0.12 4.44 10.22
C ASP A 13 -0.64 4.78 8.93
N ARG A 14 -0.99 6.05 8.71
CA ARG A 14 -1.77 6.43 7.53
C ARG A 14 -0.90 6.46 6.28
N ILE A 15 -1.51 6.12 5.15
CA ILE A 15 -0.91 6.28 3.83
C ILE A 15 -0.99 7.77 3.45
N LEU A 16 0.16 8.42 3.29
CA LEU A 16 0.27 9.83 2.89
C LEU A 16 0.42 9.99 1.37
N GLY A 17 0.95 8.97 0.69
CA GLY A 17 1.10 8.98 -0.76
C GLY A 17 1.49 7.62 -1.29
N PHE A 18 1.11 7.33 -2.52
CA PHE A 18 1.41 6.09 -3.21
C PHE A 18 1.78 6.35 -4.66
N THR A 19 2.65 5.54 -5.22
CA THR A 19 3.01 5.59 -6.65
C THR A 19 3.32 4.18 -7.11
N MET A 20 2.85 3.85 -8.31
CA MET A 20 3.15 2.59 -8.96
C MET A 20 3.43 2.82 -10.44
N ILE A 21 4.39 2.07 -10.97
CA ILE A 21 4.63 1.92 -12.41
C ILE A 21 4.57 0.42 -12.71
N GLY A 22 3.67 0.00 -13.58
CA GLY A 22 3.50 -1.40 -13.96
C GLY A 22 2.11 -1.70 -14.54
N PRO A 23 1.83 -2.96 -14.89
CA PRO A 23 0.49 -3.41 -15.26
C PRO A 23 -0.51 -3.10 -14.14
N ASP A 24 -1.75 -2.77 -14.53
CA ASP A 24 -2.89 -2.51 -13.64
C ASP A 24 -2.63 -1.45 -12.55
N ALA A 25 -1.69 -0.52 -12.80
CA ALA A 25 -1.34 0.51 -11.84
C ALA A 25 -2.52 1.44 -11.50
N GLY A 26 -3.46 1.63 -12.42
CA GLY A 26 -4.68 2.41 -12.18
C GLY A 26 -5.62 1.73 -11.19
N GLU A 27 -5.79 0.41 -11.33
CA GLU A 27 -6.63 -0.42 -10.48
C GLU A 27 -6.06 -0.53 -9.06
N VAL A 28 -4.75 -0.75 -8.95
CA VAL A 28 -4.06 -0.78 -7.64
C VAL A 28 -4.09 0.61 -6.99
N MET A 29 -3.88 1.69 -7.77
CA MET A 29 -3.99 3.07 -7.27
C MET A 29 -5.39 3.36 -6.73
N ALA A 30 -6.45 2.92 -7.41
CA ALA A 30 -7.83 3.15 -6.95
C ALA A 30 -8.10 2.48 -5.58
N ALA A 31 -7.59 1.27 -5.36
CA ALA A 31 -7.69 0.60 -4.06
C ALA A 31 -6.96 1.40 -2.97
N VAL A 32 -5.70 1.78 -3.20
CA VAL A 32 -4.91 2.55 -2.23
C VAL A 32 -5.54 3.93 -1.96
N GLN A 33 -6.02 4.62 -2.99
CA GLN A 33 -6.71 5.90 -2.86
C GLN A 33 -7.99 5.77 -2.03
N THR A 34 -8.74 4.69 -2.19
CA THR A 34 -9.94 4.42 -1.37
C THR A 34 -9.57 4.32 0.11
N ALA A 35 -8.48 3.62 0.44
CA ALA A 35 -7.99 3.54 1.82
C ALA A 35 -7.51 4.90 2.35
N MET A 36 -6.83 5.70 1.52
CA MET A 36 -6.42 7.08 1.88
C MET A 36 -7.63 7.97 2.19
N LEU A 37 -8.67 7.93 1.34
CA LEU A 37 -9.92 8.68 1.56
C LEU A 37 -10.63 8.24 2.84
N GLY A 38 -10.59 6.94 3.15
CA GLY A 38 -11.12 6.38 4.39
C GLY A 38 -10.24 6.62 5.62
N GLY A 39 -9.06 7.23 5.48
CA GLY A 39 -8.11 7.43 6.59
C GLY A 39 -7.60 6.13 7.22
N LEU A 40 -7.61 5.02 6.47
CA LEU A 40 -7.23 3.71 6.97
C LEU A 40 -5.73 3.59 7.20
N ALA A 41 -5.34 2.79 8.18
CA ALA A 41 -3.96 2.40 8.39
C ALA A 41 -3.47 1.50 7.26
N TYR A 42 -2.20 1.64 6.88
CA TYR A 42 -1.59 0.83 5.82
C TYR A 42 -1.62 -0.69 6.13
N THR A 43 -1.69 -1.04 7.42
CA THR A 43 -1.74 -2.41 7.93
C THR A 43 -2.96 -3.18 7.41
N VAL A 44 -4.04 -2.48 7.04
CA VAL A 44 -5.20 -3.10 6.39
C VAL A 44 -4.79 -3.85 5.11
N PHE A 45 -3.91 -3.28 4.29
CA PHE A 45 -3.42 -3.97 3.09
C PHE A 45 -2.36 -5.02 3.42
N ARG A 46 -1.47 -4.76 4.39
CA ARG A 46 -0.44 -5.71 4.82
C ARG A 46 -1.06 -7.04 5.26
N ASP A 47 -2.14 -6.95 6.02
CA ASP A 47 -2.77 -8.08 6.71
C ASP A 47 -4.00 -8.62 5.95
N ALA A 48 -4.40 -7.98 4.84
CA ALA A 48 -5.49 -8.46 3.99
C ALA A 48 -5.13 -9.74 3.24
N ILE A 49 -6.13 -10.61 3.09
CA ILE A 49 -6.08 -11.74 2.16
C ILE A 49 -6.48 -11.21 0.78
N LEU A 50 -5.49 -10.82 -0.03
CA LEU A 50 -5.71 -10.41 -1.41
C LEU A 50 -5.71 -11.62 -2.35
N THR A 51 -6.56 -11.57 -3.38
CA THR A 51 -6.67 -12.62 -4.39
C THR A 51 -5.34 -12.86 -5.07
N HIS A 52 -4.98 -14.13 -5.26
CA HIS A 52 -3.79 -14.56 -6.00
C HIS A 52 -4.18 -15.28 -7.30
N PRO A 53 -3.51 -15.02 -8.44
CA PRO A 53 -2.46 -14.01 -8.67
C PRO A 53 -3.07 -12.66 -9.10
N THR A 54 -2.63 -11.54 -8.52
CA THR A 54 -3.07 -10.19 -8.92
C THR A 54 -1.98 -9.14 -8.72
N MET A 55 -2.01 -8.04 -9.47
CA MET A 55 -1.08 -6.92 -9.23
C MET A 55 -1.27 -6.30 -7.83
N ALA A 56 -2.49 -6.34 -7.29
CA ALA A 56 -2.79 -5.82 -5.96
C ALA A 56 -2.10 -6.61 -4.84
N GLU A 57 -1.81 -7.91 -5.02
CA GLU A 57 -1.15 -8.74 -4.01
C GLU A 57 0.26 -8.21 -3.63
N GLY A 58 0.90 -7.45 -4.54
CA GLY A 58 2.17 -6.79 -4.28
C GLY A 58 2.11 -5.76 -3.15
N LEU A 59 0.92 -5.26 -2.79
CA LEU A 59 0.73 -4.36 -1.65
C LEU A 59 1.11 -5.03 -0.32
N ASN A 60 0.81 -6.32 -0.13
CA ASN A 60 1.21 -7.04 1.08
C ASN A 60 2.73 -7.00 1.26
N ALA A 61 3.49 -7.29 0.20
CA ALA A 61 4.94 -7.27 0.24
C ALA A 61 5.51 -5.85 0.44
N LEU A 62 4.94 -4.84 -0.25
CA LEU A 62 5.33 -3.44 -0.08
C LEU A 62 5.19 -2.98 1.37
N PHE A 63 4.04 -3.28 1.98
CA PHE A 63 3.73 -2.82 3.33
C PHE A 63 4.38 -3.64 4.44
N ALA A 64 4.71 -4.90 4.19
CA ALA A 64 5.53 -5.70 5.10
C ALA A 64 6.96 -5.14 5.25
N ALA A 65 7.44 -4.36 4.28
CA ALA A 65 8.76 -3.74 4.30
C ALA A 65 8.80 -2.37 5.01
N VAL A 66 7.69 -1.88 5.55
CA VAL A 66 7.65 -0.62 6.31
C VAL A 66 8.43 -0.82 7.63
N PRO A 67 9.47 -0.01 7.92
CA PRO A 67 10.20 -0.10 9.18
C PRO A 67 9.31 0.23 10.39
N PRO A 68 9.62 -0.31 11.58
CA PRO A 68 8.95 0.12 12.80
C PRO A 68 9.17 1.61 13.06
N ALA A 69 8.18 2.27 13.67
CA ALA A 69 8.30 3.68 14.03
C ALA A 69 9.53 3.90 14.94
N PRO A 70 10.27 5.02 14.77
CA PRO A 70 11.35 5.38 15.68
C PRO A 70 10.80 5.55 17.10
N SER A 71 11.54 5.03 18.09
CA SER A 71 11.26 5.19 19.53
C SER A 71 11.46 6.62 20.01
#